data_AF-A0A453G0U1-F1
#
_entry.id   AF-A0A453G0U1-F1
#
_cell.length_a   1.000
_cell.length_b   1.000
_cell.length_c   1.000
_cell.angle_alpha   90.00
_cell.angle_beta   90.00
_cell.angle_gamma   90.00
#
_symmetry.space_group_name_H-M   'P 1'
#
loop_
_entity.id
_entity.type
_entity.pdbx_description
1 polymer ?
#
loop_
_entity_poly.entity_id
_entity_poly.type
_entity_poly.pdbx_seq_one_letter_code
_entity_poly.pdbx_strand_id
1 'polypeptide(L)'
;SDVYLLLEQKCIEGTRAESKYAISAIASLIQSPDDKKFAKLCKKVVGGLHDNHNIPTLLQSLGLILEYSPSMYTSYDDQFINFVQRVFVSPEFVSTPELSPSNENSACSFSCKLKIYCLKALVKSCLPTTTARDRIENFFKMLLDIIREEFTPITICENDKPYLRLAAGKSVLRLATRWDSLISPELFRTALLMARDSSYIVRKSFIHKLFGLLKKHAIPVRYACAFALASTDCCGDVRTESLRYLTEVVKEQRGVSVHQNKTSNDSIVEHPAYAVLFLIHTLAYDEEFRFNFCEKETGSAEFWSPLIVMLRELVEIEDLSQTKHGSATSSVSILLGIFRAVQKAEDVIDSDITHKLHILSKIGLLMIKELDKHCKTSDSPRHILLPSSYYRLSRSERKADECCQLDLITDTFVKRILKAHEPYNQQ
;
A
#
# COMPACT_ATOMS: atom_id res chain seq x y z
N SER A 1 18.72 37.24 12.30
CA SER A 1 18.98 36.25 13.36
C SER A 1 19.89 35.20 12.79
N ASP A 2 21.04 34.98 13.41
CA ASP A 2 22.11 34.09 12.95
C ASP A 2 21.66 32.64 12.79
N VAL A 3 20.63 32.25 13.54
CA VAL A 3 20.00 30.93 13.45
C VAL A 3 19.38 30.68 12.08
N TYR A 4 18.73 31.68 11.46
CA TYR A 4 18.13 31.48 10.14
C TYR A 4 19.19 31.25 9.07
N LEU A 5 20.32 31.99 9.12
CA LEU A 5 21.42 31.83 8.18
C LEU A 5 22.05 30.43 8.29
N LEU A 6 22.23 29.94 9.52
CA LEU A 6 22.72 28.58 9.76
C LEU A 6 21.75 27.53 9.19
N LEU A 7 20.45 27.67 9.43
CA LEU A 7 19.44 26.75 8.88
C LEU A 7 19.43 26.80 7.35
N GLU A 8 19.48 28.00 6.76
CA GLU A 8 19.53 28.20 5.31
C GLU A 8 20.76 27.49 4.70
N GLN A 9 21.93 27.65 5.32
CA GLN A 9 23.16 26.98 4.91
C GLN A 9 23.00 25.45 4.93
N LYS A 10 22.43 24.89 6.01
CA LYS A 10 22.18 23.45 6.13
C LYS A 10 21.18 22.90 5.11
N CYS A 11 20.31 23.74 4.56
CA CYS A 11 19.41 23.35 3.47
C CYS A 11 20.12 23.19 2.13
N ILE A 12 21.30 23.79 1.95
CA ILE A 12 22.02 23.83 0.67
C ILE A 12 23.27 22.94 0.74
N GLU A 13 24.07 23.10 1.79
CA GLU A 13 25.40 22.48 1.93
C GLU A 13 25.41 21.30 2.90
N GLY A 14 24.35 21.13 3.70
CA GLY A 14 24.27 20.07 4.69
C GLY A 14 24.10 18.68 4.07
N THR A 15 24.02 17.69 4.94
CA THR A 15 23.53 16.35 4.59
C THR A 15 22.02 16.36 4.32
N ARG A 16 21.52 15.29 3.69
CA ARG A 16 20.07 15.09 3.53
C ARG A 16 19.31 15.07 4.86
N ALA A 17 19.95 14.59 5.93
CA ALA A 17 19.32 14.56 7.26
C ALA A 17 19.25 15.97 7.85
N GLU A 18 20.36 16.71 7.82
CA GLU A 18 20.42 18.09 8.32
C GLU A 18 19.45 19.00 7.57
N SER A 19 19.44 18.97 6.23
CA SER A 19 18.52 19.78 5.41
C SER A 19 17.05 19.49 5.72
N LYS A 20 16.68 18.23 5.95
CA LYS A 20 15.33 17.85 6.35
C LYS A 20 14.91 18.53 7.66
N TYR A 21 15.77 18.50 8.67
CA TYR A 21 15.47 19.13 9.95
C TYR A 21 15.53 20.65 9.86
N ALA A 22 16.45 21.20 9.07
CA ALA A 22 16.58 22.63 8.86
C ALA A 22 15.35 23.24 8.17
N ILE A 23 14.85 22.64 7.09
CA ILE A 23 13.61 23.10 6.44
C ILE A 23 12.41 22.96 7.38
N SER A 24 12.30 21.85 8.11
CA SER A 24 11.22 21.67 9.10
C SER A 24 11.26 22.77 10.18
N ALA A 25 12.46 23.13 10.67
CA ALA A 25 12.63 24.20 11.64
C ALA A 25 12.28 25.57 11.05
N ILE A 26 12.72 25.87 9.83
CA ILE A 26 12.34 27.09 9.11
C ILE A 26 10.82 27.17 8.94
N ALA A 27 10.17 26.08 8.53
CA ALA A 27 8.72 26.01 8.36
C ALA A 27 7.97 26.33 9.66
N SER A 28 8.45 25.83 10.80
CA SER A 28 7.86 26.12 12.12
C SER A 28 8.07 27.56 12.61
N LEU A 29 9.03 28.30 12.04
CA LEU A 29 9.34 29.69 12.41
C LEU A 29 8.66 30.72 11.50
N ILE A 30 8.15 30.27 10.35
CA ILE A 30 7.51 31.12 9.35
C ILE A 30 6.02 31.23 9.66
N GLN A 31 5.46 32.45 9.52
CA GLN A 31 4.05 32.74 9.84
C GLN A 31 3.09 32.44 8.67
N SER A 32 3.59 32.35 7.44
CA SER A 32 2.77 32.12 6.24
C SER A 32 3.52 31.24 5.23
N PRO A 33 2.84 30.30 4.55
CA PRO A 33 3.40 29.54 3.42
C PRO A 33 4.02 30.43 2.34
N ASP A 34 3.52 31.65 2.13
CA ASP A 34 3.99 32.61 1.13
C ASP A 34 5.08 33.56 1.65
N ASP A 35 5.74 33.23 2.77
CA ASP A 35 6.81 34.05 3.33
C ASP A 35 7.97 34.19 2.32
N LYS A 36 8.41 35.43 2.13
CA LYS A 36 9.53 35.80 1.25
C LYS A 36 10.80 35.00 1.54
N LYS A 37 10.98 34.51 2.77
CA LYS A 37 12.07 33.62 3.17
C LYS A 37 12.06 32.30 2.42
N PHE A 38 10.89 31.64 2.29
CA PHE A 38 10.77 30.41 1.51
C PHE A 38 11.00 30.66 0.02
N ALA A 39 10.49 31.75 -0.52
CA ALA A 39 10.74 32.11 -1.92
C ALA A 39 12.23 32.33 -2.20
N LYS A 40 12.93 33.05 -1.32
CA LYS A 40 14.38 33.27 -1.42
C LYS A 40 15.17 31.97 -1.31
N LEU A 41 14.81 31.11 -0.37
CA LEU A 41 15.46 29.81 -0.19
C LEU A 41 15.20 28.88 -1.37
N CYS A 42 13.96 28.80 -1.86
CA CYS A 42 13.58 28.02 -3.04
C CYS A 42 14.43 28.43 -4.25
N LYS A 43 14.55 29.75 -4.50
CA LYS A 43 15.39 30.27 -5.58
C LYS A 43 16.84 29.80 -5.49
N LYS A 44 17.43 29.82 -4.29
CA LYS A 44 18.80 29.34 -4.06
C LYS A 44 18.92 27.83 -4.29
N VAL A 45 17.96 27.05 -3.79
CA VAL A 45 17.94 25.59 -3.95
C VAL A 45 17.81 25.19 -5.41
N VAL A 46 16.91 25.83 -6.16
CA VAL A 46 16.75 25.60 -7.60
C VAL A 46 17.99 26.05 -8.38
N GLY A 47 18.60 27.19 -8.00
CA GLY A 47 19.90 27.62 -8.55
C GLY A 47 20.97 26.54 -8.40
N GLY A 48 21.14 25.99 -7.20
CA GLY A 48 22.14 24.94 -6.96
C GLY A 48 21.87 23.61 -7.69
N LEU A 49 20.62 23.32 -8.05
CA LEU A 49 20.30 22.15 -8.89
C LEU A 49 20.88 22.28 -10.30
N HIS A 50 20.95 23.51 -10.84
CA HIS A 50 21.58 23.77 -12.14
C HIS A 50 23.11 23.58 -12.08
N ASP A 51 23.70 23.93 -10.94
CA ASP A 51 25.15 23.81 -10.69
C ASP A 51 25.60 22.35 -10.42
N ASN A 52 24.67 21.39 -10.37
CA ASN A 52 24.93 19.96 -10.16
C ASN A 52 25.70 19.61 -8.86
N HIS A 53 25.66 20.50 -7.87
CA HIS A 53 26.35 20.36 -6.59
C HIS A 53 25.39 19.96 -5.45
N ASN A 54 25.80 19.03 -4.58
CA ASN A 54 25.03 18.52 -3.44
C ASN A 54 23.54 18.17 -3.74
N ILE A 55 23.28 17.65 -4.94
CA ILE A 55 21.93 17.37 -5.45
C ILE A 55 21.05 16.54 -4.50
N PRO A 56 21.56 15.49 -3.82
CA PRO A 56 20.74 14.73 -2.89
C PRO A 56 20.11 15.58 -1.77
N THR A 57 20.86 16.57 -1.28
CA THR A 57 20.41 17.54 -0.26
C THR A 57 19.47 18.57 -0.87
N LEU A 58 19.80 19.13 -2.03
CA LEU A 58 18.94 20.10 -2.70
C LEU A 58 17.56 19.53 -3.06
N LEU A 59 17.48 18.28 -3.53
CA LEU A 59 16.21 17.59 -3.76
C LEU A 59 15.42 17.37 -2.46
N GLN A 60 16.11 17.08 -1.35
CA GLN A 60 15.47 16.94 -0.05
C GLN A 60 14.88 18.26 0.44
N SER A 61 15.60 19.36 0.24
CA SER A 61 15.16 20.72 0.56
C SER A 61 14.02 21.15 -0.34
N LEU A 62 14.16 21.04 -1.66
CA LEU A 62 13.15 21.42 -2.64
C LEU A 62 11.84 20.70 -2.38
N GLY A 63 11.87 19.37 -2.22
CA GLY A 63 10.66 18.60 -1.92
C GLY A 63 9.94 19.10 -0.67
N LEU A 64 10.67 19.43 0.41
CA LEU A 64 10.05 19.94 1.64
C LEU A 64 9.54 21.38 1.49
N ILE A 65 10.27 22.25 0.79
CA ILE A 65 9.81 23.61 0.49
C ILE A 65 8.48 23.53 -0.26
N LEU A 66 8.39 22.68 -1.28
CA LEU A 66 7.16 22.49 -2.06
C LEU A 66 6.02 21.85 -1.25
N GLU A 67 6.33 21.04 -0.23
CA GLU A 67 5.35 20.50 0.71
C GLU A 67 4.80 21.57 1.66
N TYR A 68 5.64 22.48 2.16
CA TYR A 68 5.26 23.55 3.10
C TYR A 68 4.74 24.82 2.44
N SER A 69 5.17 25.09 1.20
CA SER A 69 4.88 26.30 0.43
C SER A 69 4.47 25.91 -0.99
N PRO A 70 3.19 25.52 -1.20
CA PRO A 70 2.73 24.99 -2.48
C PRO A 70 2.77 26.02 -3.62
N SER A 71 2.67 27.32 -3.29
CA SER A 71 2.80 28.43 -4.25
C SER A 71 4.18 28.51 -4.91
N MET A 72 5.22 27.94 -4.29
CA MET A 72 6.54 27.84 -4.92
C MET A 72 6.56 26.83 -6.06
N TYR A 73 5.63 25.88 -6.09
CA TYR A 73 5.57 24.90 -7.18
C TYR A 73 5.29 25.60 -8.50
N THR A 74 4.26 26.46 -8.57
CA THR A 74 3.89 27.17 -9.81
C THR A 74 4.96 28.13 -10.32
N SER A 75 5.92 28.50 -9.48
CA SER A 75 7.02 29.39 -9.88
C SER A 75 8.23 28.65 -10.45
N TYR A 76 8.36 27.34 -10.17
CA TYR A 76 9.57 26.56 -10.45
C TYR A 76 9.28 25.14 -10.98
N ASP A 77 8.04 24.84 -11.35
CA ASP A 77 7.61 23.52 -11.81
C ASP A 77 8.37 23.09 -13.07
N ASP A 78 8.46 23.94 -14.09
CA ASP A 78 9.21 23.64 -15.31
C ASP A 78 10.66 23.28 -15.01
N GLN A 79 11.35 24.07 -14.18
CA GLN A 79 12.74 23.83 -13.80
C GLN A 79 12.89 22.53 -13.03
N PHE A 80 11.97 22.25 -12.11
CA PHE A 80 11.98 21.04 -11.30
C PHE A 80 11.70 19.79 -12.13
N ILE A 81 10.67 19.82 -12.98
CA ILE A 81 10.30 18.68 -13.84
C ILE A 81 11.39 18.42 -14.88
N ASN A 82 11.93 19.45 -15.53
CA ASN A 82 13.04 19.31 -16.49
C ASN A 82 14.28 18.69 -15.81
N PHE A 83 14.60 19.11 -14.58
CA PHE A 83 15.69 18.51 -13.82
C PHE A 83 15.45 17.02 -13.53
N VAL A 84 14.24 16.66 -13.09
CA VAL A 84 13.90 15.26 -12.78
C VAL A 84 13.97 14.39 -14.04
N GLN A 85 13.43 14.87 -15.16
CA GLN A 85 13.49 14.16 -16.44
C GLN A 85 14.95 13.91 -16.86
N ARG A 86 15.82 14.93 -16.74
CA ARG A 86 17.26 14.80 -17.02
C ARG A 86 17.93 13.73 -16.16
N VAL A 87 17.58 13.62 -14.88
CA VAL A 87 18.11 12.58 -13.98
C VAL A 87 17.56 11.19 -14.35
N PHE A 88 16.28 11.10 -14.73
CA PHE A 88 15.63 9.83 -15.08
C PHE A 88 16.24 9.19 -16.34
N VAL A 89 16.48 9.98 -17.38
CA VAL A 89 17.04 9.46 -18.65
C VAL A 89 18.54 9.15 -18.56
N SER A 90 19.27 9.76 -17.62
CA SER A 90 20.72 9.62 -17.52
C SER A 90 21.13 8.28 -16.87
N PRO A 91 21.98 7.45 -17.51
CA PRO A 91 22.48 6.21 -16.92
C PRO A 91 23.42 6.49 -15.72
N GLU A 92 24.31 7.47 -15.87
CA GLU A 92 25.34 7.83 -14.89
C GLU A 92 25.29 9.33 -14.59
N PHE A 93 24.34 9.74 -13.76
CA PHE A 93 24.28 11.13 -13.30
C PHE A 93 25.31 11.35 -12.19
N VAL A 94 26.39 12.06 -12.49
CA VAL A 94 27.43 12.43 -11.53
C VAL A 94 27.08 13.78 -10.91
N SER A 95 26.83 13.81 -9.60
CA SER A 95 26.90 15.07 -8.83
C SER A 95 28.37 15.36 -8.54
N THR A 96 28.83 16.61 -8.68
CA THR A 96 30.23 16.96 -8.39
C THR A 96 30.60 16.53 -6.97
N PRO A 97 31.72 15.82 -6.76
CA PRO A 97 32.04 15.21 -5.48
C PRO A 97 32.60 16.25 -4.51
N GLU A 98 31.91 16.52 -3.41
CA GLU A 98 32.56 16.93 -2.17
C GLU A 98 32.05 16.08 -1.00
N LEU A 99 33.01 15.40 -0.36
CA LEU A 99 32.99 14.84 1.00
C LEU A 99 31.74 14.04 1.41
N SER A 100 31.51 12.91 0.76
CA SER A 100 31.08 11.73 1.51
C SER A 100 31.76 10.49 0.93
N PRO A 101 32.25 9.56 1.78
CA PRO A 101 33.07 8.45 1.32
C PRO A 101 32.26 7.63 0.33
N SER A 102 32.94 7.28 -0.75
CA SER A 102 32.56 6.27 -1.71
C SER A 102 32.07 5.03 -0.97
N ASN A 103 30.75 4.94 -0.79
CA ASN A 103 30.13 3.76 -0.23
C ASN A 103 29.99 2.75 -1.39
N GLU A 104 31.13 2.34 -1.95
CA GLU A 104 31.25 1.35 -3.04
C GLU A 104 30.65 0.00 -2.64
N ASN A 105 30.40 -0.21 -1.34
CA ASN A 105 29.75 -1.39 -0.79
C ASN A 105 28.22 -1.28 -0.66
N SER A 106 27.59 -0.18 -1.11
CA SER A 106 26.13 -0.12 -1.08
C SER A 106 25.53 -0.79 -2.32
N ALA A 107 24.70 -1.81 -2.11
CA ALA A 107 24.06 -2.58 -3.19
C ALA A 107 23.18 -1.77 -4.18
N CYS A 108 22.87 -0.51 -3.87
CA CYS A 108 22.15 0.42 -4.75
C CYS A 108 23.09 1.54 -5.23
N SER A 109 23.17 1.75 -6.54
CA SER A 109 24.09 2.72 -7.14
C SER A 109 23.77 4.16 -6.76
N PHE A 110 24.74 5.06 -6.94
CA PHE A 110 24.51 6.49 -6.76
C PHE A 110 23.44 7.03 -7.72
N SER A 111 23.49 6.62 -9.00
CA SER A 111 22.51 7.00 -10.02
C SER A 111 21.09 6.58 -9.61
N CYS A 112 20.89 5.35 -9.13
CA CYS A 112 19.59 4.89 -8.65
C CYS A 112 19.13 5.65 -7.40
N LYS A 113 20.02 5.89 -6.42
CA LYS A 113 19.70 6.72 -5.25
C LYS A 113 19.21 8.11 -5.66
N LEU A 114 19.82 8.72 -6.68
CA LEU A 114 19.42 10.02 -7.16
C LEU A 114 18.01 10.02 -7.77
N LYS A 115 17.70 9.02 -8.61
CA LYS A 115 16.35 8.80 -9.15
C LYS A 115 15.32 8.62 -8.03
N ILE A 116 15.68 7.88 -6.99
CA ILE A 116 14.85 7.72 -5.78
C ILE A 116 14.66 9.06 -5.04
N TYR A 117 15.67 9.92 -4.99
CA TYR A 117 15.55 11.25 -4.39
C TYR A 117 14.66 12.19 -5.22
N CYS A 118 14.73 12.12 -6.55
CA CYS A 118 13.80 12.81 -7.44
C CYS A 118 12.35 12.35 -7.20
N LEU A 119 12.10 11.04 -7.15
CA LEU A 119 10.77 10.50 -6.80
C LEU A 119 10.28 11.01 -5.45
N LYS A 120 11.13 11.02 -4.43
CA LYS A 120 10.77 11.55 -3.10
C LYS A 120 10.44 13.04 -3.13
N ALA A 121 11.18 13.84 -3.89
CA ALA A 121 10.90 15.26 -4.06
C ALA A 121 9.56 15.48 -4.78
N LEU A 122 9.29 14.71 -5.84
CA LEU A 122 8.01 14.73 -6.56
C LEU A 122 6.85 14.38 -5.63
N VAL A 123 6.94 13.27 -4.88
CA VAL A 123 5.92 12.89 -3.89
C VAL A 123 5.63 14.04 -2.94
N LYS A 124 6.67 14.66 -2.37
CA LYS A 124 6.48 15.76 -1.41
C LYS A 124 5.77 16.96 -2.01
N SER A 125 6.12 17.32 -3.24
CA SER A 125 5.45 18.40 -3.97
C SER A 125 3.99 18.10 -4.35
N CYS A 126 3.55 16.85 -4.21
CA CYS A 126 2.18 16.40 -4.44
C CYS A 126 1.36 16.25 -3.14
N LEU A 127 1.96 16.37 -1.96
CA LEU A 127 1.24 16.22 -0.67
C LEU A 127 0.35 17.40 -0.27
N PRO A 128 0.59 18.66 -0.70
CA PRO A 128 -0.31 19.77 -0.38
C PRO A 128 -1.72 19.55 -0.91
N THR A 129 -2.75 19.91 -0.13
CA THR A 129 -4.16 19.77 -0.51
C THR A 129 -4.56 20.62 -1.72
N THR A 130 -3.77 21.64 -2.05
CA THR A 130 -3.95 22.50 -3.23
C THR A 130 -3.41 21.87 -4.52
N THR A 131 -2.79 20.69 -4.46
CA THR A 131 -2.29 20.02 -5.66
C THR A 131 -3.45 19.65 -6.58
N ALA A 132 -3.32 19.98 -7.86
CA ALA A 132 -4.33 19.68 -8.86
C ALA A 132 -4.52 18.15 -9.04
N ARG A 133 -5.78 17.72 -9.19
CA ARG A 133 -6.15 16.31 -9.26
C ARG A 133 -5.48 15.58 -10.41
N ASP A 134 -5.49 16.18 -11.60
CA ASP A 134 -4.87 15.68 -12.83
C ASP A 134 -3.38 15.39 -12.65
N ARG A 135 -2.67 16.27 -11.93
CA ARG A 135 -1.26 16.06 -11.58
C ARG A 135 -1.04 14.83 -10.70
N ILE A 136 -1.94 14.60 -9.73
CA ILE A 136 -1.89 13.41 -8.87
C ILE A 136 -2.15 12.14 -9.68
N GLU A 137 -3.18 12.15 -10.52
CA GLU A 137 -3.55 11.01 -11.38
C GLU A 137 -2.42 10.67 -12.37
N ASN A 138 -1.82 11.67 -13.01
CA ASN A 138 -0.66 11.48 -13.88
C ASN A 138 0.54 10.90 -13.12
N PHE A 139 0.77 11.37 -11.88
CA PHE A 139 1.85 10.84 -11.04
C PHE A 139 1.57 9.39 -10.61
N PHE A 140 0.32 9.04 -10.31
CA PHE A 140 -0.08 7.66 -10.04
C PHE A 140 0.14 6.73 -11.22
N LYS A 141 -0.18 7.17 -12.44
CA LYS A 141 0.13 6.41 -13.66
C LYS A 141 1.63 6.15 -13.80
N MET A 142 2.45 7.19 -13.65
CA MET A 142 3.91 7.01 -13.69
C MET A 142 4.41 6.03 -12.59
N LEU A 143 3.87 6.11 -11.37
CA LEU A 143 4.25 5.17 -10.30
C LEU A 143 3.84 3.73 -10.63
N LEU A 144 2.67 3.52 -11.25
CA LEU A 144 2.24 2.21 -11.74
C LEU A 144 3.25 1.65 -12.75
N ASP A 145 3.56 2.45 -13.77
CA ASP A 145 4.49 2.07 -14.84
C ASP A 145 5.89 1.76 -14.27
N ILE A 146 6.36 2.52 -13.27
CA ILE A 146 7.66 2.25 -12.61
C ILE A 146 7.65 0.93 -11.85
N ILE A 147 6.58 0.62 -11.13
CA ILE A 147 6.47 -0.64 -10.37
C ILE A 147 6.46 -1.84 -11.34
N ARG A 148 5.80 -1.69 -12.49
CA ARG A 148 5.75 -2.73 -13.55
C ARG A 148 6.99 -2.81 -14.42
N GLU A 149 7.96 -1.92 -14.23
CA GLU A 149 9.12 -1.76 -15.12
C GLU A 149 8.76 -1.38 -16.57
N GLU A 150 7.58 -0.80 -16.77
CA GLU A 150 7.05 -0.33 -18.06
C GLU A 150 7.39 1.14 -18.33
N PHE A 151 7.94 1.86 -17.34
CA PHE A 151 8.27 3.27 -17.47
C PHE A 151 9.58 3.51 -18.25
N THR A 152 9.46 3.58 -19.58
CA THR A 152 10.57 3.75 -20.53
C THR A 152 11.45 4.99 -20.33
N PRO A 153 10.99 6.15 -19.80
CA PRO A 153 11.87 7.30 -19.62
C PRO A 153 12.97 7.13 -18.55
N ILE A 154 12.92 6.08 -17.71
CA ILE A 154 13.95 5.84 -16.70
C ILE A 154 14.98 4.83 -17.21
N THR A 155 16.22 5.29 -17.34
CA THR A 155 17.38 4.42 -17.60
C THR A 155 17.95 3.90 -16.28
N ILE A 156 17.83 2.60 -16.01
CA ILE A 156 18.28 1.97 -14.76
C ILE A 156 18.91 0.61 -15.04
N CYS A 157 19.96 0.24 -14.29
CA CYS A 157 20.56 -1.08 -14.42
C CYS A 157 19.72 -2.14 -13.70
N GLU A 158 19.86 -3.41 -14.11
CA GLU A 158 19.06 -4.52 -13.57
C GLU A 158 19.16 -4.65 -12.04
N ASN A 159 20.36 -4.49 -11.49
CA ASN A 159 20.60 -4.59 -10.04
C ASN A 159 19.89 -3.48 -9.24
N ASP A 160 19.60 -2.35 -9.88
CA ASP A 160 18.98 -1.19 -9.25
C ASP A 160 17.44 -1.19 -9.34
N LYS A 161 16.86 -1.96 -10.26
CA LYS A 161 15.41 -2.03 -10.47
C LYS A 161 14.61 -2.30 -9.19
N PRO A 162 15.00 -3.25 -8.31
CA PRO A 162 14.25 -3.49 -7.07
C PRO A 162 14.17 -2.26 -6.17
N TYR A 163 15.23 -1.46 -6.10
CA TYR A 163 15.24 -0.25 -5.26
C TYR A 163 14.31 0.84 -5.82
N LEU A 164 14.22 0.94 -7.15
CA LEU A 164 13.30 1.87 -7.81
C LEU A 164 11.85 1.42 -7.65
N ARG A 165 11.54 0.14 -7.88
CA ARG A 165 10.20 -0.43 -7.61
C ARG A 165 9.80 -0.18 -6.17
N LEU A 166 10.68 -0.47 -5.21
CA LEU A 166 10.45 -0.19 -3.78
C LEU A 166 10.19 1.29 -3.51
N ALA A 167 10.95 2.19 -4.13
CA ALA A 167 10.73 3.62 -3.98
C ALA A 167 9.36 4.06 -4.53
N ALA A 168 8.94 3.52 -5.67
CA ALA A 168 7.63 3.78 -6.25
C ALA A 168 6.49 3.22 -5.38
N GLY A 169 6.56 1.96 -4.93
CA GLY A 169 5.57 1.38 -4.01
C GLY A 169 5.45 2.16 -2.70
N LYS A 170 6.58 2.60 -2.11
CA LYS A 170 6.57 3.48 -0.93
C LYS A 170 6.01 4.87 -1.22
N SER A 171 6.14 5.36 -2.46
CA SER A 171 5.57 6.62 -2.91
C SER A 171 4.05 6.53 -3.00
N VAL A 172 3.50 5.42 -3.51
CA VAL A 172 2.06 5.13 -3.48
C VAL A 172 1.54 5.15 -2.04
N LEU A 173 2.19 4.43 -1.12
CA LEU A 173 1.80 4.45 0.30
C LEU A 173 1.87 5.85 0.94
N ARG A 174 2.84 6.68 0.53
CA ARG A 174 2.96 8.05 1.04
C ARG A 174 1.87 8.96 0.48
N LEU A 175 1.49 8.81 -0.79
CA LEU A 175 0.40 9.58 -1.39
C LEU A 175 -0.95 9.13 -0.86
N ALA A 176 -1.14 7.85 -0.55
CA ALA A 176 -2.34 7.32 0.08
C ALA A 176 -2.69 8.03 1.40
N THR A 177 -1.71 8.64 2.10
CA THR A 177 -2.02 9.43 3.31
C THR A 177 -2.83 10.70 3.04
N ARG A 178 -3.03 11.06 1.77
CA ARG A 178 -3.76 12.27 1.33
C ARG A 178 -4.76 11.99 0.21
N TRP A 179 -4.39 11.11 -0.72
CA TRP A 179 -5.05 10.92 -2.01
C TRP A 179 -5.53 9.50 -2.24
N ASP A 180 -5.78 8.73 -1.17
CA ASP A 180 -6.22 7.33 -1.25
C ASP A 180 -7.47 7.13 -2.13
N SER A 181 -8.39 8.09 -2.11
CA SER A 181 -9.62 8.07 -2.91
C SER A 181 -9.38 8.17 -4.43
N LEU A 182 -8.20 8.64 -4.84
CA LEU A 182 -7.80 8.74 -6.25
C LEU A 182 -6.96 7.54 -6.72
N ILE A 183 -6.59 6.63 -5.81
CA ILE A 183 -5.82 5.43 -6.18
C ILE A 183 -6.75 4.46 -6.90
N SER A 184 -6.41 4.13 -8.14
CA SER A 184 -7.17 3.15 -8.92
C SER A 184 -7.07 1.74 -8.31
N PRO A 185 -8.08 0.87 -8.52
CA PRO A 185 -8.02 -0.53 -8.11
C PRO A 185 -6.75 -1.24 -8.58
N GLU A 186 -6.33 -0.97 -9.82
CA GLU A 186 -5.13 -1.53 -10.42
C GLU A 186 -3.86 -1.11 -9.67
N LEU A 187 -3.66 0.20 -9.48
CA LEU A 187 -2.50 0.71 -8.74
C LEU A 187 -2.49 0.21 -7.30
N PHE A 188 -3.66 0.13 -6.67
CA PHE A 188 -3.80 -0.46 -5.34
C PHE A 188 -3.30 -1.92 -5.31
N ARG A 189 -3.77 -2.77 -6.23
CA ARG A 189 -3.34 -4.18 -6.33
C ARG A 189 -1.83 -4.28 -6.58
N THR A 190 -1.32 -3.55 -7.56
CA THR A 190 0.12 -3.54 -7.88
C THR A 190 0.96 -3.09 -6.67
N ALA A 191 0.52 -2.08 -5.92
CA ALA A 191 1.20 -1.65 -4.72
C ALA A 191 1.15 -2.71 -3.60
N LEU A 192 0.04 -3.44 -3.41
CA LEU A 192 -0.02 -4.54 -2.44
C LEU A 192 0.92 -5.69 -2.81
N LEU A 193 1.03 -6.02 -4.09
CA LEU A 193 1.88 -7.10 -4.59
C LEU A 193 3.38 -6.84 -4.41
N MET A 194 3.78 -5.63 -4.03
CA MET A 194 5.14 -5.35 -3.51
C MET A 194 5.50 -6.24 -2.31
N ALA A 195 4.50 -6.73 -1.56
CA ALA A 195 4.65 -7.71 -0.48
C ALA A 195 5.10 -9.10 -0.98
N ARG A 196 4.97 -9.38 -2.28
CA ARG A 196 5.36 -10.60 -2.97
C ARG A 196 6.40 -10.37 -4.08
N ASP A 197 7.07 -9.21 -4.06
CA ASP A 197 8.11 -8.88 -5.04
C ASP A 197 9.25 -9.93 -5.06
N SER A 198 9.84 -10.18 -6.22
CA SER A 198 10.93 -11.14 -6.38
C SER A 198 12.13 -10.84 -5.47
N SER A 199 12.36 -9.58 -5.11
CA SER A 199 13.44 -9.15 -4.23
C SER A 199 13.06 -9.14 -2.75
N TYR A 200 13.84 -9.85 -1.94
CA TYR A 200 13.73 -9.84 -0.47
C TYR A 200 13.75 -8.42 0.12
N ILE A 201 14.62 -7.55 -0.40
CA ILE A 201 14.78 -6.17 0.10
C ILE A 201 13.48 -5.39 -0.10
N VAL A 202 12.81 -5.62 -1.23
CA VAL A 202 11.54 -4.97 -1.57
C VAL A 202 10.47 -5.42 -0.59
N ARG A 203 10.23 -6.74 -0.49
CA ARG A 203 9.20 -7.32 0.39
C ARG A 203 9.36 -6.85 1.83
N LYS A 204 10.54 -7.07 2.41
CA LYS A 204 10.84 -6.70 3.80
C LYS A 204 10.68 -5.20 4.03
N SER A 205 11.28 -4.37 3.18
CA SER A 205 11.27 -2.93 3.40
C SER A 205 9.91 -2.28 3.13
N PHE A 206 9.09 -2.89 2.26
CA PHE A 206 7.72 -2.46 1.99
C PHE A 206 6.81 -2.73 3.20
N ILE A 207 6.78 -3.96 3.72
CA ILE A 207 5.92 -4.31 4.88
C ILE A 207 6.25 -3.46 6.12
N HIS A 208 7.53 -3.17 6.36
CA HIS A 208 7.94 -2.30 7.48
C HIS A 208 7.41 -0.87 7.32
N LYS A 209 7.48 -0.31 6.11
CA LYS A 209 6.97 1.03 5.84
C LYS A 209 5.45 1.07 5.98
N LEU A 210 4.78 0.04 5.48
CA LEU A 210 3.34 -0.12 5.56
C LEU A 210 2.88 -0.19 7.02
N PHE A 211 3.53 -1.02 7.85
CA PHE A 211 3.22 -1.16 9.27
C PHE A 211 3.31 0.18 9.99
N GLY A 212 4.38 0.95 9.77
CA GLY A 212 4.54 2.27 10.38
C GLY A 212 3.46 3.28 9.97
N LEU A 213 2.81 3.12 8.82
CA LEU A 213 1.69 3.97 8.40
C LEU A 213 0.36 3.51 9.01
N LEU A 214 0.11 2.19 9.04
CA LEU A 214 -1.09 1.62 9.64
C LEU A 214 -1.15 1.83 11.16
N LYS A 215 -0.03 1.67 11.88
CA LYS A 215 0.07 1.98 13.32
C LYS A 215 -0.21 3.45 13.65
N LYS A 216 0.04 4.34 12.68
CA LYS A 216 -0.26 5.78 12.82
C LYS A 216 -1.65 6.14 12.33
N HIS A 217 -2.45 5.15 11.90
CA HIS A 217 -3.75 5.36 11.24
C HIS A 217 -3.65 6.35 10.06
N ALA A 218 -2.50 6.39 9.38
CA ALA A 218 -2.21 7.37 8.33
C ALA A 218 -2.73 6.94 6.96
N ILE A 219 -3.11 5.67 6.80
CA ILE A 219 -3.73 5.11 5.60
C ILE A 219 -4.83 4.12 6.04
N PRO A 220 -5.82 3.82 5.18
CA PRO A 220 -6.92 2.92 5.55
C PRO A 220 -6.49 1.48 5.82
N VAL A 221 -7.24 0.76 6.67
CA VAL A 221 -6.94 -0.61 7.07
C VAL A 221 -6.91 -1.61 5.91
N ARG A 222 -7.53 -1.29 4.76
CA ARG A 222 -7.50 -2.16 3.56
C ARG A 222 -6.09 -2.51 3.08
N TYR A 223 -5.08 -1.71 3.40
CA TYR A 223 -3.69 -2.04 3.05
C TYR A 223 -3.11 -3.19 3.88
N ALA A 224 -3.73 -3.58 4.99
CA ALA A 224 -3.31 -4.74 5.80
C ALA A 224 -3.34 -6.07 5.01
N CYS A 225 -4.05 -6.12 3.87
CA CYS A 225 -4.00 -7.25 2.93
C CYS A 225 -2.57 -7.64 2.53
N ALA A 226 -1.66 -6.67 2.42
CA ALA A 226 -0.26 -6.94 2.11
C ALA A 226 0.45 -7.78 3.18
N PHE A 227 0.05 -7.69 4.46
CA PHE A 227 0.61 -8.57 5.49
C PHE A 227 0.13 -10.00 5.31
N ALA A 228 -1.16 -10.21 5.02
CA ALA A 228 -1.68 -11.54 4.72
C ALA A 228 -0.96 -12.17 3.51
N LEU A 229 -0.69 -11.37 2.46
CA LEU A 229 0.09 -11.80 1.29
C LEU A 229 1.55 -12.15 1.64
N ALA A 230 2.19 -11.41 2.55
CA ALA A 230 3.59 -11.63 2.97
C ALA A 230 3.74 -12.66 4.11
N SER A 231 2.66 -13.05 4.79
CA SER A 231 2.71 -14.16 5.76
C SER A 231 2.98 -15.51 5.10
N THR A 232 2.97 -15.57 3.77
CA THR A 232 3.22 -16.75 2.94
C THR A 232 4.55 -16.64 2.18
N ASP A 233 5.42 -15.71 2.57
CA ASP A 233 6.73 -15.47 1.96
C ASP A 233 7.65 -16.70 2.01
N CYS A 234 8.62 -16.81 1.11
CA CYS A 234 9.64 -17.86 1.20
C CYS A 234 10.63 -17.63 2.36
N CYS A 235 10.85 -16.38 2.77
CA CYS A 235 11.75 -15.99 3.86
C CYS A 235 11.04 -16.01 5.22
N GLY A 236 11.57 -16.77 6.18
CA GLY A 236 10.94 -16.99 7.49
C GLY A 236 10.81 -15.73 8.35
N ASP A 237 11.75 -14.79 8.26
CA ASP A 237 11.70 -13.51 8.96
C ASP A 237 10.57 -12.62 8.41
N VAL A 238 10.45 -12.51 7.09
CA VAL A 238 9.36 -11.75 6.44
C VAL A 238 8.00 -12.35 6.78
N ARG A 239 7.86 -13.69 6.75
CA ARG A 239 6.63 -14.37 7.18
C ARG A 239 6.25 -14.01 8.62
N THR A 240 7.20 -14.18 9.54
CA THR A 240 6.98 -14.00 10.98
C THR A 240 6.65 -12.54 11.32
N GLU A 241 7.40 -11.59 10.73
CA GLU A 241 7.15 -10.16 10.92
C GLU A 241 5.78 -9.75 10.33
N SER A 242 5.42 -10.25 9.16
CA SER A 242 4.15 -9.93 8.51
C SER A 242 2.96 -10.43 9.32
N LEU A 243 3.02 -11.66 9.84
CA LEU A 243 1.97 -12.20 10.70
C LEU A 243 1.82 -11.34 11.96
N ARG A 244 2.93 -11.03 12.64
CA ARG A 244 2.91 -10.15 13.82
C ARG A 244 2.30 -8.77 13.50
N TYR A 245 2.69 -8.16 12.38
CA TYR A 245 2.15 -6.88 11.95
C TYR A 245 0.66 -6.93 11.67
N LEU A 246 0.18 -8.01 11.03
CA LEU A 246 -1.24 -8.24 10.80
C LEU A 246 -2.01 -8.31 12.11
N THR A 247 -1.56 -9.17 13.05
CA THR A 247 -2.18 -9.33 14.36
C THR A 247 -2.26 -8.00 15.11
N GLU A 248 -1.17 -7.23 15.13
CA GLU A 248 -1.13 -5.94 15.82
C GLU A 248 -2.09 -4.91 15.21
N VAL A 249 -2.11 -4.79 13.88
CA VAL A 249 -2.99 -3.84 13.19
C VAL A 249 -4.45 -4.22 13.37
N VAL A 250 -4.81 -5.50 13.22
CA VAL A 250 -6.21 -5.95 13.40
C VAL A 250 -6.69 -5.72 14.83
N LYS A 251 -5.87 -6.02 15.84
CA LYS A 251 -6.20 -5.76 17.26
C LYS A 251 -6.45 -4.28 17.53
N GLU A 252 -5.58 -3.41 17.01
CA GLU A 252 -5.66 -1.96 17.21
C GLU A 252 -6.89 -1.36 16.53
N GLN A 253 -7.13 -1.72 15.27
CA GLN A 253 -8.28 -1.24 14.48
C GLN A 253 -9.62 -1.70 15.06
N ARG A 254 -9.67 -2.93 15.59
CA ARG A 254 -10.86 -3.39 16.33
C ARG A 254 -11.10 -2.55 17.58
N GLY A 255 -10.04 -2.24 18.31
CA GLY A 255 -10.10 -1.32 19.46
C GLY A 255 -10.76 0.01 19.06
N VAL A 256 -10.32 0.62 17.96
CA VAL A 256 -10.88 1.88 17.46
C VAL A 256 -12.37 1.73 17.05
N SER A 257 -12.71 0.71 16.26
CA SER A 257 -14.09 0.48 15.78
C SER A 257 -15.08 0.33 16.93
N VAL A 258 -14.73 -0.42 18.00
CA VAL A 258 -15.60 -0.58 19.18
C VAL A 258 -15.92 0.75 19.86
N HIS A 259 -15.01 1.73 19.83
CA HIS A 259 -15.25 3.05 20.44
C HIS A 259 -16.09 3.96 19.54
N GLN A 260 -15.97 3.83 18.21
CA GLN A 260 -16.64 4.69 17.22
C GLN A 260 -18.05 4.22 16.83
N ASN A 261 -18.39 2.94 17.02
CA ASN A 261 -19.70 2.33 16.67
C ASN A 261 -20.91 2.85 17.47
N LYS A 262 -20.80 3.97 18.19
CA LYS A 262 -21.90 4.60 18.92
C LYS A 262 -22.73 5.58 18.08
N THR A 263 -22.30 5.95 16.87
CA THR A 263 -22.90 7.12 16.17
C THR A 263 -23.19 7.03 14.66
N SER A 264 -22.81 5.99 13.88
CA SER A 264 -23.20 5.95 12.45
C SER A 264 -23.09 4.58 11.74
N ASN A 265 -23.81 4.45 10.61
CA ASN A 265 -23.76 3.31 9.67
C ASN A 265 -22.43 3.19 8.89
N ASP A 266 -21.52 4.16 8.99
CA ASP A 266 -20.16 4.11 8.37
C ASP A 266 -19.21 3.13 9.10
N SER A 267 -19.65 2.62 10.25
CA SER A 267 -18.94 1.68 11.13
C SER A 267 -18.40 0.40 10.48
N ILE A 268 -19.05 -0.10 9.41
CA ILE A 268 -18.65 -1.37 8.77
C ILE A 268 -17.40 -1.20 7.89
N VAL A 269 -17.26 -0.06 7.20
CA VAL A 269 -16.14 0.19 6.27
C VAL A 269 -14.81 0.35 7.01
N GLU A 270 -14.88 0.86 8.25
CA GLU A 270 -13.73 1.02 9.13
C GLU A 270 -13.34 -0.27 9.86
N HIS A 271 -14.21 -1.29 9.83
CA HIS A 271 -13.95 -2.58 10.49
C HIS A 271 -12.82 -3.34 9.76
N PRO A 272 -11.85 -3.97 10.47
CA PRO A 272 -10.73 -4.66 9.84
C PRO A 272 -11.15 -5.81 8.90
N ALA A 273 -12.29 -6.46 9.16
CA ALA A 273 -12.85 -7.48 8.27
C ALA A 273 -13.19 -6.96 6.86
N TYR A 274 -13.45 -5.66 6.72
CA TYR A 274 -13.74 -5.03 5.43
C TYR A 274 -12.53 -5.09 4.47
N ALA A 275 -11.31 -5.22 5.00
CA ALA A 275 -10.11 -5.42 4.18
C ALA A 275 -10.19 -6.68 3.31
N VAL A 276 -10.95 -7.71 3.71
CA VAL A 276 -11.11 -8.96 2.94
C VAL A 276 -11.69 -8.70 1.54
N LEU A 277 -12.53 -7.68 1.36
CA LEU A 277 -13.02 -7.27 0.04
C LEU A 277 -11.90 -6.92 -0.94
N PHE A 278 -10.83 -6.30 -0.44
CA PHE A 278 -9.70 -5.90 -1.26
C PHE A 278 -8.71 -7.05 -1.45
N LEU A 279 -8.58 -7.95 -0.46
CA LEU A 279 -7.77 -9.15 -0.58
C LEU A 279 -8.32 -10.10 -1.65
N ILE A 280 -9.61 -10.42 -1.62
CA ILE A 280 -10.23 -11.31 -2.63
C ILE A 280 -10.14 -10.68 -4.03
N HIS A 281 -10.30 -9.35 -4.15
CA HIS A 281 -10.12 -8.66 -5.43
C HIS A 281 -8.70 -8.81 -5.96
N THR A 282 -7.72 -8.64 -5.08
CA THR A 282 -6.30 -8.81 -5.43
C THR A 282 -6.00 -10.23 -5.87
N LEU A 283 -6.48 -11.24 -5.12
CA LEU A 283 -6.29 -12.66 -5.45
C LEU A 283 -7.00 -13.08 -6.74
N ALA A 284 -8.12 -12.45 -7.10
CA ALA A 284 -8.83 -12.77 -8.34
C ALA A 284 -8.02 -12.36 -9.59
N TYR A 285 -7.24 -11.28 -9.49
CA TYR A 285 -6.34 -10.82 -10.54
C TYR A 285 -4.98 -11.53 -10.55
N ASP A 286 -4.71 -12.41 -9.60
CA ASP A 286 -3.45 -13.14 -9.54
C ASP A 286 -3.40 -14.19 -10.67
N GLU A 287 -2.27 -14.23 -11.39
CA GLU A 287 -2.03 -15.17 -12.50
C GLU A 287 -1.89 -16.62 -12.00
N GLU A 288 -1.49 -16.79 -10.73
CA GLU A 288 -1.43 -18.11 -10.09
C GLU A 288 -2.81 -18.68 -9.76
N PHE A 289 -3.90 -17.91 -9.96
CA PHE A 289 -5.26 -18.41 -9.79
C PHE A 289 -5.50 -19.58 -10.75
N ARG A 290 -5.40 -20.80 -10.21
CA ARG A 290 -5.69 -22.04 -10.90
C ARG A 290 -7.02 -22.61 -10.45
N PHE A 291 -7.90 -22.84 -11.40
CA PHE A 291 -9.19 -23.46 -11.16
C PHE A 291 -9.24 -24.89 -11.71
N ASN A 292 -8.49 -25.79 -11.09
CA ASN A 292 -8.59 -27.23 -11.35
C ASN A 292 -8.76 -27.96 -10.01
N PHE A 293 -9.96 -28.50 -9.74
CA PHE A 293 -10.25 -29.28 -8.52
C PHE A 293 -9.62 -30.68 -8.53
N CYS A 294 -8.54 -30.93 -9.27
CA CYS A 294 -7.94 -32.26 -9.30
C CYS A 294 -7.43 -32.58 -7.89
N GLU A 295 -7.99 -33.62 -7.28
CA GLU A 295 -7.79 -34.02 -5.88
C GLU A 295 -6.33 -34.29 -5.50
N LYS A 296 -5.40 -34.34 -6.47
CA LYS A 296 -4.00 -34.71 -6.26
C LYS A 296 -3.02 -33.54 -6.17
N GLU A 297 -3.40 -32.32 -6.53
CA GLU A 297 -2.49 -31.18 -6.45
C GLU A 297 -2.58 -30.47 -5.09
N THR A 298 -1.72 -30.87 -4.16
CA THR A 298 -1.39 -30.13 -2.93
C THR A 298 -0.86 -28.72 -3.21
N GLY A 299 -0.40 -28.45 -4.44
CA GLY A 299 0.05 -27.12 -4.89
C GLY A 299 -1.04 -26.04 -4.89
N SER A 300 -2.33 -26.40 -4.76
CA SER A 300 -3.39 -25.39 -4.65
C SER A 300 -3.36 -24.65 -3.32
N ALA A 301 -2.75 -25.20 -2.26
CA ALA A 301 -2.89 -24.67 -0.90
C ALA A 301 -2.19 -23.32 -0.69
N GLU A 302 -1.02 -23.12 -1.32
CA GLU A 302 -0.20 -21.90 -1.21
C GLU A 302 -0.90 -20.65 -1.74
N PHE A 303 -1.73 -20.82 -2.79
CA PHE A 303 -2.54 -19.75 -3.34
C PHE A 303 -3.58 -19.24 -2.31
N TRP A 304 -4.21 -20.15 -1.56
CA TRP A 304 -5.26 -19.82 -0.58
C TRP A 304 -4.72 -19.28 0.74
N SER A 305 -3.42 -19.46 0.99
CA SER A 305 -2.77 -19.12 2.25
C SER A 305 -3.03 -17.68 2.74
N PRO A 306 -2.97 -16.63 1.89
CA PRO A 306 -3.23 -15.27 2.35
C PRO A 306 -4.65 -15.09 2.86
N LEU A 307 -5.62 -15.65 2.14
CA LEU A 307 -7.02 -15.59 2.56
C LEU A 307 -7.20 -16.33 3.89
N ILE A 308 -6.63 -17.53 4.02
CA ILE A 308 -6.70 -18.32 5.27
C ILE A 308 -6.10 -17.55 6.44
N VAL A 309 -4.88 -17.00 6.29
CA VAL A 309 -4.22 -16.23 7.34
C VAL A 309 -5.07 -15.03 7.76
N MET A 310 -5.59 -14.26 6.81
CA MET A 310 -6.44 -13.10 7.10
C MET A 310 -7.71 -13.50 7.86
N LEU A 311 -8.40 -14.56 7.41
CA LEU A 311 -9.64 -15.01 8.03
C LEU A 311 -9.40 -15.57 9.43
N ARG A 312 -8.33 -16.37 9.64
CA ARG A 312 -7.97 -16.89 10.96
C ARG A 312 -7.68 -15.75 11.94
N GLU A 313 -6.84 -14.79 11.57
CA GLU A 313 -6.52 -13.64 12.43
C GLU A 313 -7.77 -12.86 12.85
N LEU A 314 -8.68 -12.59 11.90
CA LEU A 314 -9.92 -11.86 12.17
C LEU A 314 -10.88 -12.60 13.12
N VAL A 315 -10.93 -13.94 13.03
CA VAL A 315 -11.77 -14.80 13.88
C VAL A 315 -11.14 -15.01 15.26
N GLU A 316 -9.85 -15.33 15.32
CA GLU A 316 -9.15 -15.61 16.59
C GLU A 316 -9.07 -14.39 17.50
N ILE A 317 -8.80 -13.20 16.93
CA ILE A 317 -8.80 -11.94 17.69
C ILE A 317 -10.19 -11.65 18.27
N GLU A 318 -11.25 -12.07 17.57
CA GLU A 318 -12.61 -11.94 18.08
C GLU A 318 -12.83 -12.86 19.29
N ASP A 319 -12.50 -14.14 19.20
CA ASP A 319 -12.65 -15.11 20.29
C ASP A 319 -11.93 -14.69 21.58
N LEU A 320 -10.70 -14.19 21.47
CA LEU A 320 -9.93 -13.70 22.61
C LEU A 320 -10.59 -12.50 23.32
N SER A 321 -11.39 -11.73 22.60
CA SER A 321 -11.97 -10.47 23.08
C SER A 321 -13.40 -10.60 23.64
N GLN A 322 -14.04 -11.76 23.48
CA GLN A 322 -15.42 -12.03 23.96
C GLN A 322 -15.58 -11.94 25.49
N THR A 323 -14.49 -11.77 26.23
CA THR A 323 -14.51 -11.65 27.70
C THR A 323 -14.91 -10.27 28.24
N LYS A 324 -15.03 -9.21 27.42
CA LYS A 324 -15.14 -7.84 27.98
C LYS A 324 -16.24 -6.90 27.46
N HIS A 325 -16.75 -7.00 26.23
CA HIS A 325 -17.75 -6.03 25.74
C HIS A 325 -18.79 -6.64 24.80
N GLY A 326 -20.07 -6.39 25.10
CA GLY A 326 -21.21 -6.75 24.25
C GLY A 326 -21.47 -5.74 23.12
N SER A 327 -22.15 -6.23 22.06
CA SER A 327 -22.78 -5.46 20.97
C SER A 327 -21.86 -4.75 19.95
N ALA A 328 -20.69 -5.29 19.63
CA ALA A 328 -20.03 -4.95 18.35
C ALA A 328 -20.43 -5.96 17.27
N THR A 329 -20.64 -5.51 16.03
CA THR A 329 -20.84 -6.41 14.89
C THR A 329 -19.65 -7.35 14.79
N SER A 330 -19.93 -8.66 14.82
CA SER A 330 -18.89 -9.70 14.81
C SER A 330 -18.12 -9.69 13.48
N SER A 331 -16.80 -9.97 13.52
CA SER A 331 -15.99 -10.13 12.31
C SER A 331 -16.61 -11.22 11.43
N VAL A 332 -17.05 -12.32 12.04
CA VAL A 332 -17.73 -13.42 11.35
C VAL A 332 -18.97 -12.92 10.60
N SER A 333 -19.85 -12.13 11.22
CA SER A 333 -21.05 -11.60 10.55
C SER A 333 -20.69 -10.74 9.34
N ILE A 334 -19.70 -9.86 9.48
CA ILE A 334 -19.25 -8.97 8.41
C ILE A 334 -18.66 -9.80 7.26
N LEU A 335 -17.84 -10.80 7.57
CA LEU A 335 -17.23 -11.69 6.56
C LEU A 335 -18.30 -12.48 5.80
N LEU A 336 -19.28 -13.06 6.51
CA LEU A 336 -20.42 -13.74 5.87
C LEU A 336 -21.18 -12.80 4.93
N GLY A 337 -21.40 -11.55 5.36
CA GLY A 337 -22.03 -10.51 4.54
C GLY A 337 -21.20 -10.17 3.31
N ILE A 338 -19.89 -10.00 3.47
CA ILE A 338 -18.95 -9.66 2.39
C ILE A 338 -18.99 -10.72 1.30
N PHE A 339 -18.84 -11.99 1.67
CA PHE A 339 -18.82 -13.07 0.69
C PHE A 339 -20.16 -13.17 -0.07
N ARG A 340 -21.29 -13.13 0.64
CA ARG A 340 -22.62 -13.11 0.01
C ARG A 340 -22.82 -11.90 -0.91
N ALA A 341 -22.29 -10.74 -0.57
CA ALA A 341 -22.38 -9.55 -1.41
C ALA A 341 -21.56 -9.71 -2.70
N VAL A 342 -20.33 -10.22 -2.59
CA VAL A 342 -19.43 -10.45 -3.73
C VAL A 342 -19.99 -11.49 -4.70
N GLN A 343 -20.68 -12.51 -4.20
CA GLN A 343 -21.39 -13.50 -5.05
C GLN A 343 -22.51 -12.89 -5.90
N LYS A 344 -23.01 -11.70 -5.55
CA LYS A 344 -24.06 -10.97 -6.27
C LYS A 344 -23.50 -9.78 -7.08
N ALA A 345 -22.17 -9.64 -7.12
CA ALA A 345 -21.48 -8.55 -7.79
C ALA A 345 -20.67 -9.06 -8.98
N GLU A 346 -20.42 -8.16 -9.92
CA GLU A 346 -19.50 -8.34 -11.04
C GLU A 346 -18.27 -7.44 -10.81
N ASP A 347 -17.13 -7.84 -11.35
CA ASP A 347 -15.98 -6.94 -11.48
C ASP A 347 -16.34 -5.77 -12.41
N VAL A 348 -15.82 -4.58 -12.10
CA VAL A 348 -16.13 -3.36 -12.88
C VAL A 348 -15.37 -3.32 -14.21
N ILE A 349 -14.19 -3.93 -14.28
CA ILE A 349 -13.24 -3.79 -15.39
C ILE A 349 -13.31 -5.01 -16.31
N ASP A 350 -13.29 -6.21 -15.74
CA ASP A 350 -13.09 -7.45 -16.48
C ASP A 350 -14.12 -8.52 -16.09
N SER A 351 -15.01 -8.86 -17.03
CA SER A 351 -16.03 -9.91 -16.82
C SER A 351 -15.40 -11.27 -16.51
N ASP A 352 -14.20 -11.54 -17.03
CA ASP A 352 -13.49 -12.79 -16.79
C ASP A 352 -12.93 -12.84 -15.36
N ILE A 353 -12.85 -11.73 -14.63
CA ILE A 353 -12.50 -11.77 -13.21
C ILE A 353 -13.71 -12.13 -12.33
N THR A 354 -14.93 -11.89 -12.82
CA THR A 354 -16.16 -12.11 -12.04
C THR A 354 -16.30 -13.57 -11.58
N HIS A 355 -16.00 -14.55 -12.44
CA HIS A 355 -16.08 -15.96 -12.04
C HIS A 355 -15.09 -16.28 -10.91
N LYS A 356 -13.85 -15.75 -10.99
CA LYS A 356 -12.82 -15.93 -9.95
C LYS A 356 -13.27 -15.34 -8.62
N LEU A 357 -13.87 -14.15 -8.63
CA LEU A 357 -14.45 -13.52 -7.44
C LEU A 357 -15.54 -14.37 -6.79
N HIS A 358 -16.42 -14.98 -7.59
CA HIS A 358 -17.49 -15.85 -7.08
C HIS A 358 -16.94 -17.12 -6.45
N ILE A 359 -15.91 -17.72 -7.05
CA ILE A 359 -15.19 -18.88 -6.53
C ILE A 359 -14.50 -18.55 -5.20
N LEU A 360 -13.67 -17.49 -5.18
CA LEU A 360 -12.98 -17.02 -3.97
C LEU A 360 -13.99 -16.76 -2.85
N SER A 361 -15.12 -16.15 -3.19
CA SER A 361 -16.16 -15.81 -2.25
C SER A 361 -16.88 -17.05 -1.69
N LYS A 362 -17.20 -18.03 -2.54
CA LYS A 362 -17.79 -19.30 -2.09
C LYS A 362 -16.85 -20.05 -1.17
N ILE A 363 -15.57 -20.16 -1.53
CA ILE A 363 -14.56 -20.83 -0.72
C ILE A 363 -14.37 -20.09 0.60
N GLY A 364 -14.27 -18.75 0.58
CA GLY A 364 -14.19 -17.93 1.78
C GLY A 364 -15.39 -18.10 2.71
N LEU A 365 -16.61 -18.20 2.15
CA LEU A 365 -17.82 -18.47 2.92
C LEU A 365 -17.76 -19.82 3.65
N LEU A 366 -17.28 -20.87 2.97
CA LEU A 366 -17.12 -22.20 3.57
C LEU A 366 -15.99 -22.21 4.61
N MET A 367 -14.87 -21.51 4.34
CA MET A 367 -13.77 -21.37 5.30
C MET A 367 -14.24 -20.73 6.60
N ILE A 368 -15.04 -19.66 6.52
CA ILE A 368 -15.56 -19.01 7.73
C ILE A 368 -16.52 -19.90 8.51
N LYS A 369 -17.38 -20.69 7.82
CA LYS A 369 -18.24 -21.66 8.50
C LYS A 369 -17.45 -22.73 9.25
N GLU A 370 -16.33 -23.17 8.69
CA GLU A 370 -15.45 -24.16 9.34
C GLU A 370 -14.62 -23.54 10.48
N LEU A 371 -14.21 -22.28 10.35
CA LEU A 371 -13.46 -21.55 11.38
C LEU A 371 -14.34 -21.10 12.56
N ASP A 372 -15.64 -20.83 12.34
CA ASP A 372 -16.59 -20.46 13.40
C ASP A 372 -17.00 -21.67 14.25
N LYS A 373 -16.15 -22.01 15.22
CA LYS A 373 -16.34 -23.13 16.16
C LYS A 373 -17.58 -22.99 17.04
N HIS A 374 -18.14 -21.79 17.18
CA HIS A 374 -19.21 -21.50 18.12
C HIS A 374 -20.60 -21.48 17.49
N CYS A 375 -20.72 -21.64 16.16
CA CYS A 375 -22.01 -21.72 15.44
C CYS A 375 -23.06 -20.75 15.99
N LYS A 376 -22.65 -19.52 16.31
CA LYS A 376 -23.62 -18.50 16.66
C LYS A 376 -24.30 -18.17 15.35
N THR A 377 -25.58 -18.49 15.21
CA THR A 377 -26.44 -17.99 14.14
C THR A 377 -26.43 -16.47 14.22
N SER A 378 -25.38 -15.89 13.66
CA SER A 378 -25.10 -14.48 13.74
C SER A 378 -25.83 -13.85 12.58
N ASP A 379 -26.76 -12.95 12.90
CA ASP A 379 -27.42 -12.12 11.90
C ASP A 379 -26.34 -11.31 11.16
N SER A 380 -25.96 -11.82 9.99
CA SER A 380 -25.15 -11.09 9.02
C SER A 380 -25.76 -9.72 8.80
N PRO A 381 -24.96 -8.63 8.74
CA PRO A 381 -25.47 -7.33 8.34
C PRO A 381 -26.25 -7.49 7.03
N ARG A 382 -27.47 -6.95 6.99
CA ARG A 382 -28.36 -7.11 5.83
C ARG A 382 -27.79 -6.45 4.57
N HIS A 383 -26.90 -5.46 4.73
CA HIS A 383 -26.29 -4.71 3.63
C HIS A 383 -24.80 -4.49 3.88
N ILE A 384 -23.96 -5.09 3.03
CA ILE A 384 -22.54 -4.72 2.90
C ILE A 384 -22.42 -3.81 1.68
N LEU A 385 -21.90 -2.61 1.89
CA LEU A 385 -21.61 -1.67 0.80
C LEU A 385 -20.34 -2.15 0.10
N LEU A 386 -20.42 -2.45 -1.19
CA LEU A 386 -19.26 -2.78 -2.02
C LEU A 386 -18.70 -1.51 -2.67
N PRO A 387 -17.38 -1.29 -2.68
CA PRO A 387 -16.80 -0.13 -3.35
C PRO A 387 -17.10 -0.15 -4.85
N SER A 388 -17.76 0.90 -5.36
CA SER A 388 -18.21 0.99 -6.76
C SER A 388 -17.07 1.06 -7.77
N SER A 389 -15.86 1.40 -7.34
CA SER A 389 -14.65 1.35 -8.16
C SER A 389 -14.14 -0.08 -8.40
N TYR A 390 -14.57 -1.05 -7.58
CA TYR A 390 -14.14 -2.45 -7.67
C TYR A 390 -15.26 -3.37 -8.13
N TYR A 391 -16.49 -3.11 -7.66
CA TYR A 391 -17.64 -3.98 -7.84
C TYR A 391 -18.84 -3.22 -8.40
N ARG A 392 -19.60 -3.87 -9.28
CA ARG A 392 -20.92 -3.42 -9.73
C ARG A 392 -21.97 -4.49 -9.44
N LEU A 393 -23.21 -4.08 -9.21
CA LEU A 393 -24.32 -5.01 -9.04
C LEU A 393 -24.51 -5.85 -10.31
N SER A 394 -24.68 -7.16 -10.15
CA SER A 394 -25.00 -8.04 -11.27
C SER A 394 -26.28 -7.56 -11.94
N ARG A 395 -26.18 -7.21 -13.23
CA ARG A 395 -27.31 -6.70 -14.01
C ARG A 395 -28.25 -7.80 -14.51
N SER A 396 -27.86 -9.04 -14.30
CA SER A 396 -28.53 -10.18 -14.88
C SER A 396 -29.20 -10.97 -13.78
N GLU A 397 -30.50 -11.24 -13.93
CA GLU A 397 -31.12 -12.48 -13.46
C GLU A 397 -30.54 -13.68 -14.23
N ARG A 398 -29.20 -13.72 -14.39
CA ARG A 398 -28.53 -14.85 -15.03
C ARG A 398 -28.76 -16.00 -14.07
N LYS A 399 -29.52 -16.98 -14.56
CA LYS A 399 -29.85 -18.21 -13.86
C LYS A 399 -28.60 -18.72 -13.15
N ALA A 400 -28.77 -19.22 -11.94
CA ALA A 400 -27.73 -19.82 -11.12
C ALA A 400 -26.98 -21.00 -11.79
N ASP A 401 -27.26 -21.30 -13.06
CA ASP A 401 -26.78 -22.43 -13.85
C ASP A 401 -25.50 -22.15 -14.66
N GLU A 402 -25.02 -20.91 -14.79
CA GLU A 402 -23.80 -20.64 -15.61
C GLU A 402 -22.47 -20.87 -14.87
N CYS A 403 -22.50 -21.30 -13.62
CA CYS A 403 -21.28 -21.77 -12.94
C CYS A 403 -21.42 -23.22 -12.49
N CYS A 404 -21.46 -24.16 -13.45
CA CYS A 404 -21.38 -25.60 -13.19
C CYS A 404 -20.15 -26.01 -12.33
N GLN A 405 -19.21 -25.09 -12.15
CA GLN A 405 -17.99 -25.21 -11.38
C GLN A 405 -18.14 -24.86 -9.89
N LEU A 406 -19.15 -24.09 -9.51
CA LEU A 406 -19.44 -23.70 -8.12
C LEU A 406 -19.97 -24.89 -7.30
N ASP A 407 -20.64 -25.83 -7.96
CA ASP A 407 -21.16 -27.07 -7.37
C ASP A 407 -20.06 -28.10 -7.06
N LEU A 408 -18.87 -27.95 -7.65
CA LEU A 408 -17.70 -28.79 -7.39
C LEU A 408 -16.94 -28.39 -6.11
N ILE A 409 -17.27 -27.24 -5.51
CA ILE A 409 -16.63 -26.76 -4.28
C ILE A 409 -17.25 -27.49 -3.08
N THR A 410 -16.54 -28.50 -2.58
CA THR A 410 -16.99 -29.32 -1.44
C THR A 410 -16.40 -28.84 -0.11
N ASP A 411 -17.09 -29.17 0.99
CA ASP A 411 -16.57 -28.97 2.35
C ASP A 411 -15.27 -29.75 2.59
N THR A 412 -15.09 -30.90 1.92
CA THR A 412 -13.87 -31.72 2.00
C THR A 412 -12.65 -30.99 1.43
N PHE A 413 -12.81 -30.26 0.32
CA PHE A 413 -11.76 -29.43 -0.26
C PHE A 413 -11.32 -28.33 0.70
N VAL A 414 -12.28 -27.63 1.31
CA VAL A 414 -12.02 -26.53 2.25
C VAL A 414 -11.30 -27.02 3.50
N LYS A 415 -11.76 -28.12 4.10
CA LYS A 415 -11.11 -28.75 5.26
C LYS A 415 -9.65 -29.13 4.97
N ARG A 416 -9.37 -29.65 3.77
CA ARG A 416 -8.01 -30.03 3.36
C ARG A 416 -7.07 -28.82 3.30
N ILE A 417 -7.50 -27.72 2.69
CA ILE A 417 -6.65 -26.51 2.56
C ILE A 417 -6.46 -25.84 3.92
N LEU A 418 -7.51 -25.77 4.75
CA LEU A 418 -7.40 -25.23 6.11
C LEU A 418 -6.42 -26.04 6.96
N LYS A 419 -6.46 -27.38 6.87
CA LYS A 419 -5.54 -28.28 7.58
C LYS A 419 -4.09 -28.13 7.11
N ALA A 420 -3.87 -27.92 5.81
CA ALA A 420 -2.53 -27.65 5.27
C ALA A 420 -1.91 -26.35 5.83
N HIS A 421 -2.74 -25.47 6.41
CA HIS A 421 -2.35 -24.18 6.99
C HIS A 421 -2.52 -24.13 8.52
N GLU A 422 -2.63 -25.28 9.18
CA GLU A 422 -2.58 -25.29 10.64
C GLU A 422 -1.17 -24.95 11.12
N PRO A 423 -1.00 -24.01 12.06
CA PRO A 423 0.29 -23.78 12.67
C PRO A 423 0.74 -25.08 13.35
N TYR A 424 2.02 -25.47 13.16
CA TYR A 424 2.69 -26.55 13.88
C TYR A 424 2.77 -26.24 15.38
N ASN A 425 1.65 -26.19 16.09
CA ASN A 425 1.56 -25.93 17.53
C ASN A 425 0.58 -26.89 18.22
N GLN A 426 0.30 -28.04 17.59
CA GLN A 426 -0.40 -29.17 18.23
C GLN A 426 0.29 -30.49 17.88
N GLN A 427 1.50 -30.67 18.41
CA GLN A 427 2.03 -31.99 18.78
C GLN A 427 2.72 -31.88 20.12
#